data_AF-A0A357D5I4-F1
#
_entry.id   AF-A0A357D5I4-F1
#
_cell.length_a   1.000
_cell.length_b   1.000
_cell.length_c   1.000
_cell.angle_alpha   90.00
_cell.angle_beta   90.00
_cell.angle_gamma   90.00
#
_symmetry.space_group_name_H-M   'P 1'
#
loop_
_entity.id
_entity.type
_entity.pdbx_description
1 polymer ?
#
loop_
_entity_poly.entity_id
_entity_poly.type
_entity_poly.pdbx_seq_one_letter_code
_entity_poly.pdbx_strand_id
1 'polypeptide(L)'
;SRGTENRLIENGLDLVMITSHGAEDWCRFYEGKVFSISGTSKDYPPLSEAPNGGTPFHPRCRHREAPFVEKFEDEETISYGKDVPEKYLGLNKGGHADQATLMKLEKKELNSV
;
A
#
# COMPACT_ATOMS: atom_id res chain seq x y z
N SER A 1 8.65 -2.62 5.20
CA SER A 1 9.90 -2.62 6.00
C SER A 1 10.95 -3.36 5.21
N ARG A 2 12.04 -2.66 4.85
CA ARG A 2 13.05 -3.16 3.89
C ARG A 2 13.58 -4.57 4.18
N GLY A 3 13.73 -4.92 5.46
CA GLY A 3 14.16 -6.27 5.85
C GLY A 3 13.13 -7.37 5.57
N THR A 4 11.83 -7.05 5.70
CA THR A 4 10.74 -7.95 5.30
C THR A 4 10.73 -8.11 3.79
N GLU A 5 10.76 -6.99 3.05
CA GLU A 5 10.75 -6.95 1.58
C GLU A 5 11.86 -7.84 0.99
N ASN A 6 13.10 -7.67 1.46
CA ASN A 6 14.24 -8.45 0.97
C ASN A 6 14.05 -9.97 1.19
N ARG A 7 13.59 -10.37 2.38
CA ARG A 7 13.35 -11.79 2.68
C ARG A 7 12.26 -12.38 1.79
N LEU A 8 11.23 -11.61 1.44
CA LEU A 8 10.18 -12.09 0.55
C LEU A 8 10.72 -12.30 -0.87
N ILE A 9 11.46 -11.32 -1.40
CA ILE A 9 12.09 -11.44 -2.72
C ILE A 9 13.07 -12.63 -2.76
N GLU A 10 13.88 -12.82 -1.73
CA GLU A 10 14.80 -13.97 -1.61
C GLU A 10 14.07 -15.33 -1.65
N ASN A 11 12.80 -15.38 -1.23
CA ASN A 11 11.95 -16.56 -1.25
C ASN A 11 11.02 -16.62 -2.48
N GLY A 12 11.22 -15.74 -3.47
CA GLY A 12 10.40 -15.70 -4.69
C GLY A 12 9.00 -15.14 -4.50
N LEU A 13 8.75 -14.39 -3.42
CA LEU A 13 7.50 -13.72 -3.13
C LEU A 13 7.62 -12.23 -3.44
N ASP A 14 6.78 -11.72 -4.34
CA ASP A 14 6.83 -10.34 -4.82
C ASP A 14 5.68 -9.46 -4.30
N LEU A 15 4.59 -10.06 -3.82
CA LEU A 15 3.40 -9.29 -3.44
C LEU A 15 3.29 -9.13 -1.93
N VAL A 16 2.89 -7.93 -1.52
CA VAL A 16 2.59 -7.60 -0.13
C VAL A 16 1.25 -6.91 -0.02
N MET A 17 0.46 -7.32 0.96
CA MET A 17 -0.77 -6.65 1.38
C MET A 17 -0.45 -5.71 2.55
N ILE A 18 -1.06 -4.53 2.55
CA ILE A 18 -0.99 -3.61 3.69
C ILE A 18 -2.02 -4.03 4.75
N THR A 19 -1.55 -4.32 5.96
CA THR A 19 -2.41 -4.80 7.05
C THR A 19 -3.48 -3.77 7.44
N SER A 20 -4.71 -4.22 7.69
CA SER A 20 -5.80 -3.36 8.18
C SER A 20 -5.74 -3.20 9.70
N HIS A 21 -5.88 -1.96 10.18
CA HIS A 21 -5.93 -1.61 11.60
C HIS A 21 -7.02 -0.60 11.94
N GLY A 22 -7.98 -0.35 11.02
CA GLY A 22 -9.07 0.60 11.24
C GLY A 22 -8.57 2.03 11.33
N ALA A 23 -7.65 2.42 10.45
CA ALA A 23 -7.13 3.78 10.42
C ALA A 23 -8.24 4.81 10.18
N GLU A 24 -8.16 5.93 10.93
CA GLU A 24 -9.08 7.06 10.76
C GLU A 24 -8.52 8.15 9.84
N ASP A 25 -7.19 8.17 9.66
CA ASP A 25 -6.52 9.11 8.77
C ASP A 25 -6.40 8.57 7.32
N TRP A 26 -5.69 9.29 6.46
CA TRP A 26 -5.50 8.90 5.05
C TRP A 26 -4.84 7.54 4.85
N CYS A 27 -4.14 6.95 5.83
CA CYS A 27 -3.52 5.64 5.62
C CYS A 27 -4.55 4.51 5.44
N ARG A 28 -5.81 4.75 5.86
CA ARG A 28 -6.94 3.84 5.64
C ARG A 28 -7.16 3.47 4.17
N PHE A 29 -6.79 4.37 3.25
CA PHE A 29 -6.96 4.14 1.81
C PHE A 29 -6.04 3.06 1.24
N TYR A 30 -5.04 2.64 2.01
CA TYR A 30 -4.11 1.58 1.64
C TYR A 30 -4.43 0.26 2.33
N GLU A 31 -5.36 0.22 3.29
CA GLU A 31 -5.67 -1.03 4.01
C GLU A 31 -6.21 -2.11 3.08
N GLY A 32 -5.66 -3.32 3.19
CA GLY A 32 -6.01 -4.47 2.35
C GLY A 32 -5.56 -4.37 0.88
N LYS A 33 -4.91 -3.26 0.49
CA LYS A 33 -4.36 -3.08 -0.85
C LYS A 33 -3.05 -3.83 -1.02
N VAL A 34 -2.82 -4.33 -2.22
CA VAL A 34 -1.68 -5.19 -2.55
C VAL A 34 -0.74 -4.47 -3.51
N PHE A 35 0.56 -4.57 -3.23
CA PHE A 35 1.62 -3.94 -4.00
C PHE A 35 2.71 -4.96 -4.37
N SER A 36 3.36 -4.72 -5.50
CA SER A 36 4.55 -5.45 -5.94
C SER A 36 5.81 -4.83 -5.36
N ILE A 37 6.62 -5.61 -4.64
CA ILE A 37 7.88 -5.18 -4.04
C ILE A 37 8.88 -4.79 -5.14
N SER A 38 9.01 -5.62 -6.18
CA SER A 38 9.90 -5.36 -7.32
C SER A 38 9.39 -4.26 -8.25
N GLY A 39 8.07 -4.02 -8.26
CA GLY A 39 7.40 -3.14 -9.20
C GLY A 39 7.28 -3.68 -10.62
N THR A 40 7.52 -4.97 -10.82
CA THR A 40 7.47 -5.63 -12.15
C THR A 40 6.14 -6.28 -12.46
N SER A 41 5.25 -6.37 -11.47
CA SER A 41 3.90 -6.89 -11.66
C SER A 41 3.11 -6.04 -12.66
N LYS A 42 2.33 -6.71 -13.51
CA LYS A 42 1.38 -6.05 -14.43
C LYS A 42 0.04 -5.75 -13.77
N ASP A 43 -0.30 -6.50 -12.73
CA ASP A 43 -1.62 -6.47 -12.10
C ASP A 43 -1.63 -5.69 -10.78
N TYR A 44 -0.45 -5.42 -10.22
CA TYR A 44 -0.29 -4.75 -8.93
C TYR A 44 0.66 -3.56 -9.05
N PRO A 45 0.30 -2.39 -8.48
CA PRO A 45 1.16 -1.23 -8.50
C PRO A 45 2.47 -1.48 -7.74
N PRO A 46 3.56 -0.77 -8.08
CA PRO A 46 4.82 -0.89 -7.38
C PRO A 46 4.71 -0.34 -5.95
N LEU A 47 5.26 -1.06 -4.96
CA LEU A 47 5.30 -0.63 -3.56
C LEU A 47 6.01 0.72 -3.40
N SER A 48 6.96 1.04 -4.29
CA SER A 48 7.66 2.32 -4.31
C SER A 48 6.73 3.52 -4.54
N GLU A 49 5.55 3.33 -5.12
CA GLU A 49 4.54 4.37 -5.31
C GLU A 49 3.69 4.65 -4.06
N ALA A 50 3.65 3.70 -3.12
CA ALA A 50 3.00 3.93 -1.83
C ALA A 50 3.76 5.02 -1.04
N PRO A 51 3.11 5.73 -0.10
CA PRO A 51 3.75 6.73 0.74
C PRO A 51 5.03 6.19 1.40
N ASN A 52 6.12 6.99 1.42
CA ASN A 52 7.48 6.55 1.84
C ASN A 52 8.07 5.36 1.07
N GLY A 53 7.41 4.89 0.00
CA GLY A 53 7.80 3.70 -0.76
C GLY A 53 7.51 2.39 -0.03
N GLY A 54 6.60 2.41 0.93
CA GLY A 54 6.23 1.25 1.76
C GLY A 54 5.93 1.64 3.21
N THR A 55 5.63 0.64 4.03
CA THR A 55 5.30 0.86 5.45
C THR A 55 6.56 1.04 6.31
N PRO A 56 6.54 1.93 7.32
CA PRO A 56 5.41 2.74 7.78
C PRO A 56 5.19 4.01 6.94
N PHE A 57 3.92 4.39 6.73
CA PHE A 57 3.55 5.52 5.88
C PHE A 57 3.73 6.91 6.52
N HIS A 58 3.67 6.98 7.84
CA HIS A 58 3.86 8.20 8.61
C HIS A 58 4.31 7.87 10.05
N PRO A 59 4.76 8.85 10.84
CA PRO A 59 5.09 8.61 12.23
C PRO A 59 3.93 7.96 12.99
N ARG A 60 4.24 6.91 13.76
CA ARG A 60 3.28 6.09 14.55
C ARG A 60 2.25 5.30 13.73
N CYS A 61 2.37 5.23 12.41
CA CYS A 61 1.61 4.32 11.57
C CYS A 61 1.80 2.87 12.07
N ARG A 62 0.69 2.13 12.22
CA ARG A 62 0.70 0.74 12.70
C ARG A 62 0.78 -0.28 11.56
N HIS A 63 0.51 0.15 10.34
CA HIS A 63 0.46 -0.69 9.15
C HIS A 63 1.80 -1.35 8.88
N ARG A 64 1.69 -2.57 8.37
CA ARG A 64 2.81 -3.41 7.98
C ARG A 64 2.50 -4.03 6.63
N GLU A 65 3.55 -4.48 5.96
CA GLU A 65 3.45 -5.37 4.82
C GLU A 65 3.32 -6.81 5.32
N ALA A 66 2.25 -7.48 4.93
CA ALA A 66 2.08 -8.93 5.06
C ALA A 66 2.30 -9.58 3.69
N PRO A 67 2.97 -10.75 3.61
CA PRO A 67 3.10 -11.48 2.35
C PRO A 67 1.73 -11.79 1.75
N PHE A 68 1.58 -11.61 0.44
CA PHE A 68 0.35 -11.92 -0.27
C PHE A 68 0.64 -12.94 -1.37
N VAL A 69 -0.17 -14.01 -1.43
CA VAL A 69 -0.01 -15.06 -2.43
C VAL A 69 -1.37 -15.38 -3.01
N GLU A 70 -1.66 -14.87 -4.21
CA GLU A 70 -2.98 -14.98 -4.87
C GLU A 70 -3.56 -16.40 -4.84
N LYS A 71 -2.71 -17.43 -4.98
CA LYS A 71 -3.14 -18.84 -4.96
C LYS A 71 -3.90 -19.24 -3.69
N PHE A 72 -3.69 -18.54 -2.58
CA PHE A 72 -4.30 -18.84 -1.29
C PHE A 72 -5.46 -17.88 -0.94
N GLU A 73 -5.86 -17.02 -1.86
CA GLU A 73 -6.85 -15.97 -1.63
C GLU A 73 -8.09 -16.21 -2.52
N ASP A 74 -9.24 -15.71 -2.09
CA ASP A 74 -10.45 -15.72 -2.91
C ASP A 74 -10.49 -14.56 -3.91
N GLU A 75 -11.38 -14.66 -4.90
CA GLU A 75 -11.52 -13.66 -5.96
C GLU A 75 -11.88 -12.27 -5.42
N GLU A 76 -12.67 -12.21 -4.34
CA GLU A 76 -13.07 -10.95 -3.71
C GLU A 76 -11.85 -10.24 -3.10
N THR A 77 -11.03 -10.97 -2.36
CA THR A 77 -9.80 -10.46 -1.74
C THR A 77 -8.80 -10.01 -2.79
N ILE A 78 -8.60 -10.79 -3.85
CA ILE A 78 -7.73 -10.43 -4.97
C ILE A 78 -8.23 -9.16 -5.66
N SER A 79 -9.53 -9.09 -5.96
CA SER A 79 -10.16 -7.94 -6.60
C SER A 79 -10.00 -6.68 -5.77
N TYR A 80 -10.29 -6.76 -4.46
CA TYR A 80 -10.13 -5.64 -3.54
C TYR A 80 -8.67 -5.20 -3.39
N GLY A 81 -7.74 -6.16 -3.35
CA GLY A 81 -6.31 -5.90 -3.28
C GLY A 81 -5.77 -5.15 -4.49
N LYS A 82 -6.31 -5.42 -5.68
CA LYS A 82 -5.97 -4.74 -6.95
C LYS A 82 -6.58 -3.34 -7.08
N ASP A 83 -7.70 -3.08 -6.41
CA ASP A 83 -8.42 -1.81 -6.46
C ASP A 83 -7.70 -0.70 -5.68
N VAL A 84 -6.47 -0.35 -6.07
CA VAL A 84 -5.74 0.79 -5.52
C VAL A 84 -6.13 2.03 -6.31
N PRO A 85 -6.84 3.01 -5.73
CA PRO A 85 -7.23 4.19 -6.49
C PRO A 85 -6.00 4.95 -6.98
N GLU A 86 -5.93 5.26 -8.28
CA GLU A 86 -4.77 5.92 -8.91
C GLU A 86 -4.37 7.23 -8.20
N LYS A 87 -5.33 7.95 -7.62
CA LYS A 87 -5.10 9.18 -6.84
C LYS A 87 -4.23 8.97 -5.59
N TYR A 88 -4.07 7.72 -5.14
CA TYR A 88 -3.23 7.32 -4.01
C TYR A 88 -1.90 6.70 -4.45
N LEU A 89 -1.60 6.68 -5.75
CA LEU A 89 -0.32 6.24 -6.29
C LEU A 89 0.61 7.44 -6.55
N GLY A 90 1.92 7.17 -6.63
CA GLY A 90 2.94 8.20 -6.90
C GLY A 90 3.09 9.27 -5.80
N LEU A 91 2.60 8.97 -4.59
CA LEU A 91 2.65 9.86 -3.42
C LEU A 91 3.93 9.71 -2.60
N ASN A 92 4.87 8.92 -3.10
CA ASN A 92 6.26 8.96 -2.68
C ASN A 92 7.04 10.02 -3.48
N LYS A 93 7.46 11.09 -2.83
CA LYS A 93 8.32 12.14 -3.40
C LYS A 93 9.70 12.05 -2.74
N GLY A 94 10.66 11.48 -3.47
CA GLY A 94 12.06 11.41 -3.02
C GLY A 94 12.28 10.55 -1.78
N GLY A 95 11.47 9.49 -1.58
CA GLY A 95 11.55 8.62 -0.40
C GLY A 95 10.62 9.04 0.75
N HIS A 96 9.85 10.11 0.58
CA HIS A 96 8.95 10.63 1.60
C HIS A 96 7.51 10.76 1.08
N ALA A 97 6.55 10.49 1.96
CA ALA A 97 5.14 10.69 1.70
C ALA A 97 4.85 12.18 1.40
N ASP A 98 4.13 12.45 0.31
CA ASP A 98 3.54 13.76 0.02
C ASP A 98 2.34 13.99 0.95
N GLN A 99 2.66 14.29 2.21
CA GLN A 99 1.71 14.55 3.29
C GLN A 99 0.70 15.62 2.89
N ALA A 100 1.12 16.66 2.17
CA ALA A 100 0.26 17.76 1.78
C ALA A 100 -0.83 17.29 0.79
N THR A 101 -0.46 16.48 -0.19
CA THR A 101 -1.43 15.90 -1.14
C THR A 101 -2.35 14.89 -0.44
N LEU A 102 -1.80 14.01 0.40
CA LEU A 102 -2.57 13.02 1.16
C LEU A 102 -3.64 13.65 2.06
N MET A 103 -3.28 14.68 2.84
CA MET A 103 -4.23 15.41 3.68
C MET A 103 -5.30 16.15 2.88
N LYS A 104 -4.97 16.64 1.67
CA LYS A 104 -5.95 17.27 0.79
C LYS A 104 -6.95 16.25 0.25
N LEU A 105 -6.47 15.09 -0.16
CA LEU A 105 -7.31 13.99 -0.65
C LEU A 105 -8.26 13.52 0.46
N GLU A 106 -7.72 13.27 1.65
CA GLU A 106 -8.51 12.89 2.83
C GLU A 106 -9.65 13.86 3.12
N LYS A 107 -9.35 15.17 3.18
CA LYS A 107 -10.37 16.21 3.38
C LYS A 107 -11.42 16.21 2.28
N LYS A 108 -11.02 15.99 1.03
CA LYS A 108 -11.96 15.92 -0.11
C LYS A 108 -12.90 14.72 0.03
N GLU A 109 -12.39 13.55 0.39
CA GLU A 109 -13.22 12.36 0.60
C GLU A 109 -14.19 12.57 1.77
N LEU A 110 -13.73 13.13 2.89
CA LEU A 110 -14.59 13.41 4.05
C LEU A 110 -15.70 14.42 3.75
N ASN A 111 -15.45 15.40 2.88
CA ASN A 111 -16.43 16.41 2.48
C ASN A 111 -17.38 15.93 1.35
N SER A 112 -17.14 14.74 0.79
CA SER A 112 -17.97 14.16 -0.28
C SER A 112 -19.04 13.21 0.27
N VAL A 113 -19.15 13.10 1.60
CA VAL A 113 -20.11 12.28 2.35
C VAL A 113 -21.19 13.17 2.96
#